data_AF-A0A419SDG8-F1
#
_entry.id   AF-A0A419SDG8-F1
#
_cell.length_a   1.000
_cell.length_b   1.000
_cell.length_c   1.000
_cell.angle_alpha   90.00
_cell.angle_beta   90.00
_cell.angle_gamma   90.00
#
_symmetry.space_group_name_H-M   'P 1'
#
loop_
_entity.id
_entity.type
_entity.pdbx_description
1 polymer ?
#
loop_
_entity_poly.entity_id
_entity_poly.type
_entity_poly.pdbx_seq_one_letter_code
_entity_poly.pdbx_strand_id
1 'polypeptide(L)'
;MKNLNEINSESNTISFTLETIDGGIHFFSELIQDLEQHPEVAALLVKNGLIQRKLSAIYSILDHELSRIKGAQEVISKLSETGGTLNESE
;
A
#
# COMPACT_ATOMS: atom_id res chain seq x y z
N MET A 1 18.46 16.73 14.83
CA MET A 1 17.77 15.54 15.40
C MET A 1 16.29 15.48 15.05
N LYS A 2 15.55 16.59 15.04
CA LYS A 2 14.10 16.60 14.72
C LYS A 2 13.77 15.96 13.36
N ASN A 3 14.48 16.34 12.29
CA ASN A 3 14.27 15.78 10.94
C ASN A 3 14.52 14.26 10.87
N LEU A 4 15.51 13.75 11.62
CA LEU A 4 15.81 12.31 11.64
C LEU A 4 14.67 11.51 12.29
N ASN A 5 14.09 12.02 13.37
CA ASN A 5 12.95 11.38 14.03
C ASN A 5 11.71 11.39 13.12
N GLU A 6 11.48 12.47 12.39
CA GLU A 6 10.37 12.57 11.43
C GLU A 6 10.58 11.63 10.23
N ILE A 7 11.79 11.56 9.66
CA ILE A 7 12.12 10.60 8.60
C ILE A 7 11.91 9.16 9.08
N ASN A 8 12.34 8.82 10.29
CA ASN A 8 12.12 7.49 10.85
C ASN A 8 10.62 7.17 11.04
N SER A 9 9.81 8.15 11.44
CA SER A 9 8.36 8.00 11.55
C SER A 9 7.70 7.71 10.20
N GLU A 10 8.08 8.45 9.15
CA GLU A 10 7.57 8.23 7.80
C GLU A 10 8.05 6.88 7.22
N SER A 11 9.30 6.50 7.49
CA SER A 11 9.82 5.18 7.09
C SER A 11 9.05 4.04 7.75
N ASN A 12 8.71 4.16 9.03
CA ASN A 12 7.87 3.17 9.73
C ASN A 12 6.45 3.11 9.13
N THR A 13 5.90 4.27 8.73
CA THR A 13 4.61 4.33 8.04
C THR A 13 4.66 3.57 6.72
N ILE A 14 5.72 3.77 5.93
CA ILE A 14 5.95 3.02 4.69
C ILE A 14 6.03 1.52 4.97
N SER A 15 6.80 1.09 5.98
CA SER A 15 6.93 -0.33 6.32
C SER A 15 5.59 -0.98 6.66
N PHE A 16 4.80 -0.37 7.55
CA PHE A 16 3.47 -0.88 7.92
C PHE A 16 2.51 -0.92 6.72
N THR A 17 2.56 0.11 5.88
CA THR A 17 1.74 0.15 4.67
C THR A 17 2.13 -0.93 3.66
N LEU A 18 3.43 -1.25 3.53
CA LEU A 18 3.90 -2.35 2.69
C LEU A 18 3.40 -3.72 3.19
N GLU A 19 3.35 -3.95 4.51
CA GLU A 19 2.75 -5.17 5.09
C GLU A 19 1.25 -5.29 4.74
N THR A 20 0.53 -4.16 4.77
CA THR A 20 -0.89 -4.13 4.38
C THR A 20 -1.08 -4.46 2.90
N ILE A 21 -0.22 -3.93 2.03
CA ILE A 21 -0.21 -4.24 0.59
C ILE A 21 0.07 -5.73 0.36
N ASP A 22 1.04 -6.30 1.05
CA ASP A 22 1.38 -7.72 0.95
C ASP A 22 0.17 -8.61 1.32
N GLY A 23 -0.52 -8.30 2.42
CA GLY A 23 -1.76 -8.99 2.79
C GLY A 23 -2.86 -8.86 1.74
N GLY A 24 -3.01 -7.68 1.11
CA GLY A 24 -3.95 -7.46 0.01
C GLY A 24 -3.64 -8.30 -1.24
N ILE A 25 -2.36 -8.44 -1.58
CA ILE A 25 -1.89 -9.29 -2.69
C ILE A 25 -2.15 -10.76 -2.38
N HIS A 26 -1.89 -11.20 -1.14
CA HIS A 26 -2.15 -12.57 -0.73
C HIS A 26 -3.64 -12.93 -0.85
N PHE A 27 -4.52 -12.08 -0.34
CA PHE A 27 -5.97 -12.26 -0.45
C PHE A 27 -6.45 -12.27 -1.92
N PHE A 28 -5.83 -11.45 -2.78
CA PHE A 28 -6.12 -11.50 -4.23
C PHE A 28 -5.71 -12.84 -4.86
N SER A 29 -4.54 -13.38 -4.46
CA SER A 29 -4.08 -14.68 -4.93
C SER A 29 -5.02 -15.82 -4.50
N GLU A 30 -5.47 -15.82 -3.25
CA GLU A 30 -6.45 -16.79 -2.75
C GLU A 30 -7.76 -16.72 -3.53
N LEU A 31 -8.25 -15.50 -3.82
CA LEU A 31 -9.46 -15.31 -4.62
C LEU A 31 -9.30 -15.90 -6.03
N ILE A 32 -8.15 -15.72 -6.69
CA ILE A 32 -7.90 -16.32 -8.01
C ILE A 32 -7.92 -17.84 -7.90
N GLN A 33 -7.24 -18.40 -6.91
CA GLN A 33 -7.17 -19.83 -6.70
C GLN A 33 -8.57 -20.43 -6.46
N ASP A 34 -9.40 -19.79 -5.64
CA ASP A 34 -10.80 -20.20 -5.40
C ASP A 34 -11.62 -20.23 -6.70
N LEU A 35 -11.42 -19.24 -7.58
CA LEU A 35 -12.13 -19.14 -8.85
C LEU A 35 -11.68 -20.19 -9.85
N GLU A 36 -10.39 -20.56 -9.84
CA GLU A 36 -9.82 -21.60 -10.70
C GLU A 36 -10.23 -23.01 -10.23
N GLN A 37 -10.28 -23.25 -8.92
CA GLN A 37 -10.64 -24.56 -8.35
C GLN A 37 -12.14 -24.87 -8.44
N HIS A 38 -12.98 -23.84 -8.41
CA HIS A 38 -14.45 -23.99 -8.39
C HIS A 38 -15.15 -23.12 -9.46
N PRO A 39 -14.91 -23.38 -10.76
CA PRO A 39 -15.42 -22.54 -11.85
C PRO A 39 -16.97 -22.51 -11.92
N GLU A 40 -17.64 -23.57 -11.49
CA GLU A 40 -19.10 -23.64 -11.41
C GLU A 40 -19.68 -22.69 -10.35
N VAL A 41 -18.94 -22.48 -9.25
CA VAL A 41 -19.30 -21.52 -8.20
C VAL A 41 -18.89 -20.11 -8.63
N ALA A 42 -17.73 -19.96 -9.29
CA ALA A 42 -17.23 -18.68 -9.79
C ALA A 42 -18.27 -17.94 -10.65
N ALA A 43 -18.93 -18.63 -11.60
CA ALA A 43 -19.95 -18.02 -12.45
C ALA A 43 -21.13 -17.44 -11.64
N LEU A 44 -21.55 -18.13 -10.57
CA LEU A 44 -22.59 -17.65 -9.67
C LEU A 44 -22.13 -16.44 -8.85
N LEU A 45 -20.89 -16.46 -8.35
CA LEU A 45 -20.29 -15.36 -7.59
C LEU A 45 -20.03 -14.11 -8.44
N VAL A 46 -19.71 -14.29 -9.72
CA VAL A 46 -19.61 -13.17 -10.67
C VAL A 46 -21.00 -12.59 -10.95
N LYS A 47 -22.01 -13.44 -11.15
CA LYS A 47 -23.39 -13.02 -11.42
C LYS A 47 -24.02 -12.26 -10.25
N ASN A 48 -23.71 -12.63 -9.01
CA ASN A 48 -24.23 -11.96 -7.81
C ASN A 48 -23.39 -10.73 -7.36
N GLY A 49 -22.36 -10.38 -8.13
CA GLY A 49 -21.52 -9.22 -7.87
C GLY A 49 -20.49 -9.40 -6.75
N LEU A 50 -20.36 -10.59 -6.14
CA LEU A 50 -19.46 -10.79 -5.00
C LEU A 50 -17.99 -10.62 -5.42
N ILE A 51 -17.62 -11.14 -6.59
CA ILE A 51 -16.24 -11.02 -7.11
C ILE A 51 -15.90 -9.55 -7.34
N GLN A 52 -16.80 -8.79 -7.96
CA GLN A 52 -16.62 -7.37 -8.21
C GLN A 52 -16.47 -6.60 -6.89
N ARG A 53 -17.27 -6.92 -5.86
CA ARG A 53 -17.12 -6.30 -4.53
C ARG A 53 -15.77 -6.63 -3.87
N LYS A 54 -15.34 -7.89 -3.93
CA LYS A 54 -14.03 -8.31 -3.39
C LYS A 54 -12.87 -7.62 -4.13
N LEU A 55 -12.92 -7.57 -5.46
CA LEU A 55 -11.92 -6.89 -6.29
C LEU A 55 -11.89 -5.38 -6.01
N SER A 56 -13.05 -4.72 -5.90
CA SER A 56 -13.12 -3.30 -5.53
C SER A 56 -12.54 -3.03 -4.14
N ALA A 57 -12.76 -3.93 -3.17
CA ALA A 57 -12.18 -3.79 -1.84
C ALA A 57 -10.65 -3.89 -1.89
N ILE A 58 -10.10 -4.88 -2.59
CA ILE A 58 -8.65 -5.04 -2.80
C ILE A 58 -8.08 -3.79 -3.46
N TYR A 59 -8.69 -3.36 -4.57
CA TYR A 59 -8.27 -2.15 -5.29
C TYR A 59 -8.25 -0.92 -4.37
N SER A 60 -9.31 -0.71 -3.58
CA SER A 60 -9.41 0.45 -2.70
C SER A 60 -8.33 0.45 -1.61
N ILE A 61 -8.02 -0.73 -1.05
CA ILE A 61 -6.94 -0.89 -0.06
C ILE A 61 -5.59 -0.56 -0.71
N LEU A 62 -5.28 -1.19 -1.84
CA LEU A 62 -4.00 -1.00 -2.53
C LEU A 62 -3.81 0.45 -2.99
N ASP A 63 -4.85 1.09 -3.53
CA ASP A 63 -4.79 2.47 -3.98
C ASP A 63 -4.58 3.44 -2.80
N HIS A 64 -5.33 3.25 -1.71
CA HIS A 64 -5.18 4.06 -0.50
C HIS A 64 -3.78 3.93 0.11
N GLU A 65 -3.29 2.71 0.26
CA GLU A 65 -1.97 2.43 0.82
C GLU A 65 -0.85 2.94 -0.09
N LEU A 66 -0.97 2.81 -1.41
CA LEU A 66 0.00 3.39 -2.35
C LEU A 66 0.03 4.93 -2.25
N SER A 67 -1.12 5.57 -2.07
CA SER A 67 -1.19 7.02 -1.84
C SER A 67 -0.47 7.43 -0.54
N ARG A 68 -0.57 6.61 0.52
CA ARG A 68 0.14 6.87 1.79
C ARG A 68 1.65 6.76 1.64
N ILE A 69 2.15 5.74 0.92
CA ILE A 69 3.58 5.61 0.62
C ILE A 69 4.09 6.85 -0.13
N LYS A 70 3.38 7.29 -1.17
CA LYS A 70 3.77 8.47 -1.95
C LYS A 70 3.84 9.73 -1.08
N GLY A 71 2.87 9.92 -0.19
CA GLY A 71 2.86 11.03 0.76
C GLY A 71 4.07 10.99 1.72
N ALA A 72 4.34 9.83 2.32
CA ALA A 72 5.49 9.64 3.21
C ALA A 72 6.83 9.88 2.49
N GLN A 73 6.97 9.39 1.24
CA GLN A 73 8.15 9.62 0.41
C GLN A 73 8.36 11.11 0.10
N GLU A 74 7.30 11.85 -0.19
CA GLU A 74 7.38 13.30 -0.43
C GLU A 74 7.88 14.05 0.81
N VAL A 75 7.40 13.67 2.01
CA VAL A 75 7.85 14.24 3.28
C VAL A 75 9.33 13.95 3.52
N ILE A 76 9.75 12.69 3.34
CA ILE A 76 11.17 12.29 3.50
C ILE A 76 12.07 13.08 2.53
N SER A 77 11.67 13.24 1.26
CA SER A 77 12.46 14.01 0.28
C SER A 77 12.68 15.45 0.75
N LYS A 78 11.59 16.14 1.14
CA LYS A 78 11.65 17.52 1.62
C LYS A 78 12.54 17.67 2.86
N LEU A 79 12.41 16.76 3.83
CA LEU A 79 13.21 16.80 5.06
C LEU A 79 14.70 16.53 4.80
N SER A 80 15.01 15.69 3.80
CA SER A 80 16.38 15.35 3.42
C SER A 80 17.07 16.50 2.68
N GLU A 81 16.36 17.18 1.77
CA GLU A 81 16.87 18.36 1.07
C GLU A 81 17.17 19.53 2.03
N THR A 82 16.28 19.76 3.00
CA THR A 82 16.44 20.84 3.99
C THR A 82 17.60 20.58 4.97
N GLY A 83 17.94 19.30 5.20
CA GLY A 83 19.09 18.91 6.02
C GLY A 83 20.45 19.05 5.32
N GLY A 84 20.48 19.01 3.99
CA GLY A 84 21.71 19.15 3.20
C GLY A 84 22.22 20.59 3.10
N THR A 85 21.32 21.57 3.05
CA THR A 85 21.67 22.99 2.89
C THR A 85 22.32 23.65 4.12
N LEU A 86 22.29 23.02 5.30
CA LEU A 86 22.91 23.57 6.52
C LEU A 86 24.37 23.13 6.72
N ASN A 87 24.85 22.13 5.98
CA ASN A 87 26.21 21.59 6.13
C ASN A 87 27.22 22.11 5.09
N GLU A 88 26.79 22.93 4.13
CA GLU A 88 27.68 23.47 3.06
C GLU A 88 28.12 24.93 3.30
N SER A 89 27.86 25.49 4.48
CA SER A 89 28.17 26.89 4.81
C SER A 89 28.98 27.10 6.10
N GLU A 90 29.78 26.10 6.51
CA GLU A 90 30.89 26.24 7.48
C GLU A 90 32.24 26.03 6.79
#